data_AF-A0A271LSZ3-F1
#
_entry.id   AF-A0A271LSZ3-F1
#
_cell.length_a   1.000
_cell.length_b   1.000
_cell.length_c   1.000
_cell.angle_alpha   90.00
_cell.angle_beta   90.00
_cell.angle_gamma   90.00
#
_symmetry.space_group_name_H-M   'P 1'
#
loop_
_entity.id
_entity.type
_entity.pdbx_description
1 polymer ?
#
loop_
_entity_poly.entity_id
_entity_poly.type
_entity_poly.pdbx_seq_one_letter_code
_entity_poly.pdbx_strand_id
1 'polypeptide(L)'
;MMPRLALRRVVMVAWLAISLGFAMEALILAGRFAVGSHPATTQVLIELVQGVTWAFFVCAGLSLGTAIAKVRASLGGLIAAISAPLAMAIAKGAQKVMVSALDAATKPATLSLTTLGVLRAIEYGLLGWILASLASKERPRPLHFALAGASIGAMFGGGITVLTIETAAANGVALELPRAITTGLNEIVFPIGCALVVYIALQVGRHMRIISAEAR
;
A
#
# COMPACT_ATOMS: atom_id res chain seq x y z
N MET A 1 -10.62 29.71 5.77
CA MET A 1 -9.22 29.32 5.47
C MET A 1 -8.93 27.82 5.64
N MET A 2 -9.61 27.09 6.55
CA MET A 2 -9.44 25.64 6.78
C MET A 2 -9.69 24.70 5.57
N PRO A 3 -10.64 24.94 4.64
CA PRO A 3 -10.93 23.97 3.57
C PRO A 3 -9.79 23.80 2.57
N ARG A 4 -9.06 24.88 2.25
CA ARG A 4 -7.96 24.86 1.27
C ARG A 4 -6.75 24.04 1.76
N LEU A 5 -6.49 24.06 3.07
CA LEU A 5 -5.39 23.31 3.68
C LEU A 5 -5.67 21.80 3.71
N ALA A 6 -6.91 21.43 4.04
CA ALA A 6 -7.36 20.04 4.01
C ALA A 6 -7.32 19.49 2.57
N LEU A 7 -7.84 20.25 1.61
CA LEU A 7 -7.82 19.88 0.19
C LEU A 7 -6.39 19.65 -0.32
N ARG A 8 -5.47 20.58 -0.03
CA ARG A 8 -4.06 20.46 -0.47
C ARG A 8 -3.37 19.22 0.10
N ARG A 9 -3.67 18.86 1.35
CA ARG A 9 -3.15 17.65 1.98
C ARG A 9 -3.68 16.39 1.31
N VAL A 10 -4.99 16.33 1.03
CA VAL A 10 -5.61 15.20 0.32
C VAL A 10 -5.05 15.05 -1.09
N VAL A 11 -4.94 16.15 -1.84
CA VAL A 11 -4.35 16.16 -3.20
C VAL A 11 -2.90 15.68 -3.18
N MET A 12 -2.12 16.09 -2.18
CA MET A 12 -0.74 15.63 -2.03
C MET A 12 -0.64 14.14 -1.74
N VAL A 13 -1.45 13.62 -0.80
CA VAL A 13 -1.50 12.18 -0.51
C VAL A 13 -1.88 11.39 -1.76
N ALA A 14 -2.90 11.87 -2.49
CA ALA A 14 -3.33 11.27 -3.74
C ALA A 14 -2.18 11.18 -4.77
N TRP A 15 -1.50 12.30 -5.03
CA TRP A 15 -0.37 12.32 -5.97
C TRP A 15 0.79 11.45 -5.52
N LEU A 16 1.18 11.51 -4.25
CA LEU A 16 2.26 10.69 -3.73
C LEU A 16 1.93 9.19 -3.79
N ALA A 17 0.68 8.82 -3.52
CA ALA A 17 0.22 7.44 -3.60
C ALA A 17 0.16 6.94 -5.05
N ILE A 18 -0.27 7.77 -6.00
CA ILE A 18 -0.23 7.46 -7.43
C ILE A 18 1.23 7.28 -7.89
N SER A 19 2.11 8.23 -7.56
CA SER A 19 3.55 8.13 -7.87
C SER A 19 4.19 6.89 -7.27
N LEU A 20 3.80 6.52 -6.04
CA LEU A 20 4.24 5.28 -5.41
C LEU A 20 3.76 4.05 -6.20
N GLY A 21 2.50 4.03 -6.65
CA GLY A 21 1.97 2.95 -7.49
C GLY A 21 2.76 2.76 -8.79
N PHE A 22 3.06 3.85 -9.50
CA PHE A 22 3.92 3.81 -10.69
C PHE A 22 5.34 3.36 -10.39
N ALA A 23 5.93 3.86 -9.30
CA ALA A 23 7.28 3.48 -8.88
C ALA A 23 7.37 1.98 -8.53
N MET A 24 6.36 1.45 -7.85
CA MET A 24 6.26 0.03 -7.53
C MET A 24 6.12 -0.82 -8.79
N GLU A 25 5.26 -0.43 -9.74
CA GLU A 25 5.11 -1.17 -10.99
C GLU A 25 6.41 -1.15 -11.81
N ALA A 26 7.11 0.00 -11.87
CA ALA A 26 8.41 0.09 -12.52
C ALA A 26 9.46 -0.82 -11.85
N LEU A 27 9.45 -0.90 -10.52
CA LEU A 27 10.34 -1.78 -9.75
C LEU A 27 10.02 -3.28 -10.01
N ILE A 28 8.74 -3.64 -10.03
CA ILE A 28 8.28 -5.00 -10.34
C ILE A 28 8.68 -5.39 -11.76
N LEU A 29 8.47 -4.50 -12.73
CA LEU A 29 8.81 -4.72 -14.13
C LEU A 29 10.33 -4.85 -14.32
N ALA A 30 11.13 -4.01 -13.67
CA ALA A 30 12.59 -4.14 -13.67
C ALA A 30 13.03 -5.48 -13.06
N GLY A 31 12.42 -5.91 -11.96
CA GLY A 31 12.67 -7.21 -11.35
C GLY A 31 12.34 -8.38 -12.27
N ARG A 32 11.27 -8.28 -13.07
CA ARG A 32 10.91 -9.30 -14.09
C ARG A 32 11.91 -9.36 -15.22
N PHE A 33 12.33 -8.22 -15.75
CA PHE A 33 13.34 -8.18 -16.82
C PHE A 33 14.68 -8.74 -16.34
N ALA A 34 15.07 -8.47 -15.10
CA ALA A 34 16.30 -9.00 -14.52
C ALA A 34 16.33 -10.53 -14.44
N VAL A 35 15.17 -11.19 -14.37
CA VAL A 35 15.04 -12.66 -14.38
C VAL A 35 14.60 -13.23 -15.73
N GLY A 36 14.69 -12.43 -16.81
CA GLY A 36 14.37 -12.85 -18.18
C GLY A 36 12.88 -12.95 -18.52
N SER A 37 12.00 -12.52 -17.62
CA SER A 37 10.55 -12.54 -17.84
C SER A 37 10.08 -11.31 -18.61
N HIS A 38 9.35 -11.53 -19.70
CA HIS A 38 8.82 -10.49 -20.57
C HIS A 38 7.28 -10.56 -20.58
N PRO A 39 6.60 -9.84 -19.67
CA PRO A 39 5.14 -9.86 -19.61
C PRO A 39 4.53 -9.16 -20.84
N ALA A 40 3.38 -9.65 -21.30
CA ALA A 40 2.60 -8.98 -22.34
C ALA A 40 2.16 -7.58 -21.88
N THR A 41 2.13 -6.62 -22.80
CA THR A 41 1.74 -5.21 -22.51
C THR A 41 0.38 -5.12 -21.84
N THR A 42 -0.58 -5.98 -22.22
CA THR A 42 -1.91 -6.05 -21.59
C THR A 42 -1.83 -6.43 -20.11
N GLN A 43 -0.97 -7.38 -19.75
CA GLN A 43 -0.75 -7.78 -18.35
C GLN A 43 -0.10 -6.65 -17.55
N VAL A 44 0.85 -5.91 -18.14
CA VAL A 44 1.46 -4.73 -17.49
C VAL A 44 0.41 -3.67 -17.20
N LEU A 45 -0.50 -3.37 -18.14
CA LEU A 45 -1.57 -2.40 -17.92
C LEU A 45 -2.54 -2.83 -16.81
N ILE A 46 -2.92 -4.11 -16.78
CA ILE A 46 -3.82 -4.68 -15.76
C ILE A 46 -3.18 -4.58 -14.37
N GLU A 47 -1.91 -4.94 -14.25
CA GLU A 47 -1.18 -4.91 -12.97
C GLU A 47 -0.91 -3.48 -12.51
N LEU A 48 -0.60 -2.55 -13.44
CA LEU A 48 -0.46 -1.13 -13.14
C LEU A 48 -1.75 -0.52 -12.58
N VAL A 49 -2.90 -0.77 -13.23
CA VAL A 49 -4.21 -0.26 -12.77
C VAL A 49 -4.53 -0.80 -11.38
N GLN A 50 -4.30 -2.10 -11.16
CA GLN A 50 -4.49 -2.73 -9.86
C GLN A 50 -3.56 -2.11 -8.80
N GLY A 51 -2.27 -1.95 -9.12
CA GLY A 51 -1.23 -1.46 -8.22
C GLY A 51 -1.43 0.00 -7.82
N VAL A 52 -1.73 0.87 -8.78
CA VAL A 52 -2.01 2.30 -8.51
C VAL A 52 -3.30 2.45 -7.69
N THR A 53 -4.34 1.69 -8.00
CA THR A 53 -5.59 1.70 -7.24
C THR A 53 -5.36 1.27 -5.80
N TRP A 54 -4.62 0.17 -5.60
CA TRP A 54 -4.20 -0.30 -4.29
C TRP A 54 -3.43 0.78 -3.53
N ALA A 55 -2.40 1.36 -4.16
CA ALA A 55 -1.56 2.39 -3.57
C ALA A 55 -2.36 3.59 -3.07
N PHE A 56 -3.25 4.09 -3.92
CA PHE A 56 -4.10 5.22 -3.63
C PHE A 56 -4.95 4.99 -2.38
N PHE A 57 -5.77 3.94 -2.37
CA PHE A 57 -6.73 3.73 -1.28
C PHE A 57 -6.06 3.37 0.05
N VAL A 58 -4.99 2.56 0.01
CA VAL A 58 -4.26 2.18 1.22
C VAL A 58 -3.55 3.38 1.85
N CYS A 59 -2.82 4.16 1.06
CA CYS A 59 -2.10 5.33 1.60
C CYS A 59 -3.02 6.48 1.98
N ALA A 60 -4.15 6.65 1.29
CA ALA A 60 -5.22 7.55 1.73
C ALA A 60 -5.79 7.12 3.08
N GLY A 61 -6.14 5.83 3.25
CA GLY A 61 -6.66 5.27 4.49
C GLY A 61 -5.70 5.42 5.67
N LEU A 62 -4.43 5.05 5.49
CA LEU A 62 -3.38 5.22 6.50
C LEU A 62 -3.14 6.70 6.85
N SER A 63 -3.13 7.59 5.86
CA SER A 63 -2.93 9.03 6.07
C SER A 63 -4.10 9.65 6.83
N LEU A 64 -5.33 9.23 6.50
CA LEU A 64 -6.55 9.65 7.17
C LEU A 64 -6.59 9.12 8.62
N GLY A 65 -6.29 7.84 8.81
CA GLY A 65 -6.19 7.21 10.12
C GLY A 65 -5.17 7.93 11.01
N THR A 66 -3.97 8.18 10.49
CA THR A 66 -2.91 8.92 11.19
C THR A 66 -3.32 10.37 11.50
N ALA A 67 -4.09 11.02 10.63
CA ALA A 67 -4.56 12.39 10.85
C ALA A 67 -5.61 12.49 11.97
N ILE A 68 -6.53 11.54 12.04
CA ILE A 68 -7.63 11.49 13.02
C ILE A 68 -7.11 11.02 14.39
N ALA A 69 -6.15 10.11 14.41
CA ALA A 69 -5.68 9.40 15.59
C ALA A 69 -4.78 10.20 16.55
N LYS A 70 -4.71 11.54 16.43
CA LYS A 70 -3.89 12.39 17.31
C LYS A 70 -4.20 12.23 18.80
N VAL A 71 -5.38 11.69 19.14
CA VAL A 71 -5.83 11.43 20.52
C VAL A 71 -5.69 9.95 20.91
N ARG A 72 -5.91 9.02 19.97
CA ARG A 72 -5.87 7.57 20.21
C ARG A 72 -5.31 6.85 19.01
N ALA A 73 -4.10 6.32 19.14
CA ALA A 73 -3.44 5.59 18.08
C ALA A 73 -4.24 4.36 17.59
N SER A 74 -5.04 3.75 18.47
CA SER A 74 -5.93 2.63 18.13
C SER A 74 -6.96 2.97 17.06
N LEU A 75 -7.45 4.22 17.00
CA LEU A 75 -8.34 4.67 15.92
C LEU A 75 -7.63 4.71 14.56
N GLY A 76 -6.34 5.07 14.57
CA GLY A 76 -5.50 5.06 13.37
C GLY A 76 -5.32 3.65 12.83
N GLY A 77 -5.12 2.68 13.73
CA GLY A 77 -5.09 1.26 13.38
C GLY A 77 -6.42 0.76 12.85
N LEU A 78 -7.54 1.06 13.49
CA LEU A 78 -8.86 0.58 13.05
C LEU A 78 -9.23 1.10 11.65
N ILE A 79 -9.00 2.39 11.38
CA ILE A 79 -9.26 2.98 10.07
C ILE A 79 -8.40 2.31 9.00
N ALA A 80 -7.11 2.08 9.28
CA ALA A 80 -6.22 1.41 8.35
C ALA A 80 -6.58 -0.07 8.13
N ALA A 81 -7.03 -0.76 9.19
CA ALA A 81 -7.46 -2.15 9.13
C ALA A 81 -8.67 -2.36 8.21
N ILE A 82 -9.62 -1.41 8.20
CA ILE A 82 -10.78 -1.44 7.30
C ILE A 82 -10.41 -0.97 5.89
N SER A 83 -9.51 0.01 5.79
CA SER A 83 -9.11 0.59 4.51
C SER A 83 -8.39 -0.41 3.61
N ALA A 84 -7.56 -1.31 4.15
CA ALA A 84 -6.78 -2.24 3.34
C ALA A 84 -7.63 -3.32 2.62
N PRO A 85 -8.59 -4.02 3.28
CA PRO A 85 -9.51 -4.93 2.59
C PRO A 85 -10.40 -4.21 1.59
N LEU A 86 -10.85 -2.98 1.90
CA LEU A 86 -11.62 -2.19 0.96
C LEU A 86 -10.80 -1.81 -0.28
N ALA A 87 -9.56 -1.39 -0.08
CA ALA A 87 -8.61 -1.13 -1.16
C ALA A 87 -8.35 -2.38 -2.01
N MET A 88 -8.24 -3.56 -1.39
CA MET A 88 -8.13 -4.85 -2.09
C MET A 88 -9.31 -5.07 -3.01
N ALA A 89 -10.53 -4.95 -2.47
CA ALA A 89 -11.76 -5.20 -3.20
C ALA A 89 -11.87 -4.25 -4.41
N ILE A 90 -11.56 -2.97 -4.21
CA ILE A 90 -11.60 -1.96 -5.27
C ILE A 90 -10.51 -2.24 -6.32
N ALA A 91 -9.28 -2.54 -5.90
CA ALA A 91 -8.18 -2.83 -6.81
C ALA A 91 -8.43 -4.10 -7.64
N LYS A 92 -9.01 -5.15 -7.03
CA LYS A 92 -9.41 -6.37 -7.73
C LYS A 92 -10.61 -6.15 -8.64
N GLY A 93 -11.55 -5.30 -8.25
CA GLY A 93 -12.63 -4.84 -9.13
C GLY A 93 -12.09 -4.13 -10.37
N ALA A 94 -11.17 -3.17 -10.19
CA ALA A 94 -10.51 -2.46 -11.28
C ALA A 94 -9.72 -3.41 -12.19
N GLN A 95 -8.99 -4.36 -11.60
CA GLN A 95 -8.30 -5.41 -12.34
C GLN A 95 -9.27 -6.22 -13.21
N LYS A 96 -10.40 -6.65 -12.64
CA LYS A 96 -11.40 -7.46 -13.35
C LYS A 96 -12.01 -6.71 -14.54
N VAL A 97 -12.34 -5.43 -14.36
CA VAL A 97 -12.82 -4.58 -15.46
C VAL A 97 -11.78 -4.52 -16.58
N MET A 98 -10.51 -4.36 -16.23
CA MET A 98 -9.45 -4.22 -17.23
C MET A 98 -9.14 -5.53 -17.97
N VAL A 99 -9.19 -6.67 -17.26
CA VAL A 99 -9.11 -8.01 -17.85
C VAL A 99 -10.23 -8.21 -18.88
N SER A 100 -11.47 -7.87 -18.53
CA SER A 100 -12.62 -8.00 -19.45
C SER A 100 -12.52 -7.05 -20.64
N ALA A 101 -12.02 -5.83 -20.44
CA ALA A 101 -11.86 -4.84 -21.51
C ALA A 101 -10.76 -5.20 -22.52
N LEU A 102 -9.71 -5.90 -22.07
CA LEU A 102 -8.56 -6.29 -22.88
C LEU A 102 -8.62 -7.74 -23.38
N ASP A 103 -9.72 -8.45 -23.12
CA ASP A 103 -9.90 -9.88 -23.40
C ASP A 103 -8.68 -10.73 -22.95
N ALA A 104 -8.15 -10.40 -21.77
CA ALA A 104 -6.95 -11.03 -21.25
C ALA A 104 -7.27 -12.23 -20.37
N ALA A 105 -6.38 -13.23 -20.35
CA ALA A 105 -6.51 -14.36 -19.43
C ALA A 105 -6.29 -13.93 -17.97
N THR A 106 -7.16 -14.37 -17.07
CA THR A 106 -6.99 -14.22 -15.62
C THR A 106 -5.95 -15.19 -15.09
N LYS A 107 -4.95 -14.68 -14.36
CA LYS A 107 -4.12 -15.52 -13.50
C LYS A 107 -4.96 -15.96 -12.29
N PRO A 108 -5.06 -17.25 -11.97
CA PRO A 108 -5.80 -17.71 -10.80
C PRO A 108 -5.19 -17.15 -9.51
N ALA A 109 -6.05 -16.81 -8.56
CA ALA A 109 -5.65 -16.44 -7.21
C ALA A 109 -5.22 -17.71 -6.47
N THR A 110 -3.98 -17.73 -5.99
CA THR A 110 -3.38 -18.86 -5.24
C THR A 110 -3.83 -18.88 -3.78
N LEU A 111 -4.22 -17.72 -3.25
CA LEU A 111 -4.82 -17.55 -1.93
C LEU A 111 -6.28 -17.14 -2.06
N SER A 112 -7.12 -17.63 -1.16
CA SER A 112 -8.48 -17.13 -1.01
C SER A 112 -8.47 -15.63 -0.73
N LEU A 113 -9.34 -14.88 -1.42
CA LEU A 113 -9.53 -13.44 -1.22
C LEU A 113 -9.84 -13.10 0.23
N THR A 114 -10.58 -13.97 0.93
CA THR A 114 -10.91 -13.79 2.35
C THR A 114 -9.66 -13.88 3.22
N THR A 115 -8.83 -14.91 3.02
CA THR A 115 -7.58 -15.10 3.77
C THR A 115 -6.64 -13.93 3.57
N LEU A 116 -6.43 -13.53 2.32
CA LEU A 116 -5.58 -12.40 2.00
C LEU A 116 -6.15 -11.09 2.56
N GLY A 117 -7.46 -10.87 2.47
CA GLY A 117 -8.15 -9.71 3.02
C GLY A 117 -7.96 -9.59 4.54
N VAL A 118 -8.11 -10.68 5.29
CA VAL A 118 -7.90 -10.70 6.75
C VAL A 118 -6.45 -10.40 7.10
N LEU A 119 -5.48 -11.05 6.41
CA LEU A 119 -4.06 -10.78 6.63
C LEU A 119 -3.72 -9.30 6.39
N ARG A 120 -4.25 -8.71 5.31
CA ARG A 120 -4.08 -7.28 5.03
C ARG A 120 -4.73 -6.38 6.07
N ALA A 121 -5.92 -6.74 6.56
CA ALA A 121 -6.59 -5.97 7.60
C ALA A 121 -5.71 -5.89 8.86
N ILE A 122 -5.12 -7.02 9.26
CA ILE A 122 -4.23 -7.09 10.42
C ILE A 122 -2.93 -6.32 10.14
N GLU A 123 -2.28 -6.57 9.01
CA GLU A 123 -1.03 -5.93 8.58
C GLU A 123 -1.15 -4.39 8.62
N TYR A 124 -2.10 -3.86 7.85
CA TYR A 124 -2.27 -2.41 7.72
C TYR A 124 -2.92 -1.80 8.95
N GLY A 125 -3.68 -2.57 9.73
CA GLY A 125 -4.17 -2.16 11.04
C GLY A 125 -3.04 -1.93 12.03
N LEU A 126 -2.10 -2.86 12.14
CA LEU A 126 -0.90 -2.72 12.97
C LEU A 126 -0.01 -1.59 12.46
N LEU A 127 0.21 -1.50 11.15
CA LEU A 127 0.96 -0.39 10.56
C LEU A 127 0.31 0.95 10.89
N GLY A 128 -0.99 1.11 10.67
CA GLY A 128 -1.73 2.34 10.97
C GLY A 128 -1.67 2.72 12.44
N TRP A 129 -1.71 1.75 13.34
CA TRP A 129 -1.54 1.99 14.77
C TRP A 129 -0.13 2.50 15.11
N ILE A 130 0.92 1.87 14.54
CA ILE A 130 2.31 2.28 14.74
C ILE A 130 2.55 3.68 14.16
N LEU A 131 2.10 3.95 12.93
CA LEU A 131 2.26 5.25 12.28
C LEU A 131 1.54 6.36 13.04
N ALA A 132 0.32 6.10 13.54
CA ALA A 132 -0.40 7.03 14.41
C ALA A 132 0.37 7.31 15.72
N SER A 133 0.95 6.27 16.32
CA SER A 133 1.79 6.40 17.54
C SER A 133 3.09 7.16 17.29
N LEU A 134 3.68 7.02 16.10
CA LEU A 134 4.86 7.80 15.70
C LEU A 134 4.52 9.24 15.38
N ALA A 135 3.34 9.49 14.81
CA ALA A 135 2.86 10.82 14.44
C ALA A 135 2.52 11.71 15.65
N SER A 136 2.23 11.12 16.81
CA SER A 136 2.00 11.86 18.06
C SER A 136 3.28 12.31 18.76
N LYS A 137 4.46 11.80 18.36
CA LYS A 137 5.76 12.23 18.92
C LYS A 137 6.09 13.66 18.50
N GLU A 138 6.77 14.42 19.37
CA GLU A 138 7.15 15.82 19.11
C GLU A 138 8.00 15.99 17.84
N ARG A 139 8.96 15.06 17.64
CA ARG A 139 9.88 15.01 16.51
C ARG A 139 9.73 13.68 15.73
N PRO A 140 8.73 13.57 14.84
CA PRO A 140 8.59 12.42 13.98
C PRO A 140 9.75 12.42 12.98
N ARG A 141 10.49 11.30 12.92
CA ARG A 141 11.64 11.10 12.03
C ARG A 141 11.24 10.17 10.88
N PRO A 142 11.65 10.46 9.63
CA PRO A 142 11.27 9.64 8.48
C PRO A 142 11.76 8.20 8.62
N LEU A 143 12.94 8.01 9.23
CA LEU A 143 13.53 6.71 9.48
C LEU A 143 12.62 5.79 10.31
N HIS A 144 11.95 6.30 11.35
CA HIS A 144 11.05 5.47 12.17
C HIS A 144 9.80 5.02 11.39
N PHE A 145 9.32 5.85 10.46
CA PHE A 145 8.19 5.49 9.59
C PHE A 145 8.62 4.43 8.58
N ALA A 146 9.79 4.61 7.95
CA ALA A 146 10.36 3.62 7.04
C ALA A 146 10.62 2.27 7.72
N LEU A 147 11.19 2.28 8.93
CA LEU A 147 11.44 1.07 9.71
C LEU A 147 10.14 0.38 10.12
N ALA A 148 9.09 1.12 10.48
CA ALA A 148 7.78 0.55 10.78
C ALA A 148 7.15 -0.12 9.55
N GLY A 149 7.24 0.54 8.39
CA GLY A 149 6.82 -0.07 7.12
C GLY A 149 7.63 -1.32 6.79
N ALA A 150 8.95 -1.27 6.97
CA ALA A 150 9.85 -2.39 6.67
C ALA A 150 9.60 -3.59 7.58
N SER A 151 9.41 -3.37 8.89
CA SER A 151 9.18 -4.47 9.84
C SER A 151 7.83 -5.15 9.62
N ILE A 152 6.77 -4.37 9.43
CA ILE A 152 5.43 -4.91 9.16
C ILE A 152 5.41 -5.60 7.80
N GLY A 153 5.96 -4.96 6.76
CA GLY A 153 6.03 -5.53 5.42
C GLY A 153 6.87 -6.80 5.36
N ALA A 154 7.99 -6.88 6.08
CA ALA A 154 8.78 -8.11 6.16
C ALA A 154 8.01 -9.24 6.86
N MET A 155 7.35 -8.95 7.98
CA MET A 155 6.60 -9.95 8.76
C MET A 155 5.38 -10.47 7.99
N PHE A 156 4.52 -9.58 7.51
CA PHE A 156 3.27 -9.98 6.84
C PHE A 156 3.49 -10.34 5.38
N GLY A 157 4.34 -9.58 4.66
CA GLY A 157 4.69 -9.89 3.29
C GLY A 157 5.45 -11.20 3.14
N GLY A 158 6.38 -11.48 4.06
CA GLY A 158 7.05 -12.78 4.15
C GLY A 158 6.05 -13.90 4.43
N GLY A 159 5.16 -13.73 5.43
CA GLY A 159 4.12 -14.70 5.76
C GLY A 159 3.14 -14.97 4.61
N ILE A 160 2.67 -13.93 3.91
CA ILE A 160 1.81 -14.05 2.73
C ILE A 160 2.53 -14.80 1.61
N THR A 161 3.82 -14.52 1.41
CA THR A 161 4.63 -15.17 0.38
C THR A 161 4.80 -16.67 0.67
N VAL A 162 5.17 -17.03 1.91
CA VAL A 162 5.30 -18.43 2.34
C VAL A 162 3.96 -19.15 2.19
N LEU A 163 2.88 -18.57 2.71
CA LEU A 163 1.55 -19.17 2.60
C LEU A 163 1.12 -19.34 1.14
N THR A 164 1.47 -18.39 0.26
CA THR A 164 1.22 -18.50 -1.18
C THR A 164 1.97 -19.66 -1.83
N ILE A 165 3.23 -19.88 -1.43
CA ILE A 165 4.06 -20.99 -1.94
C ILE A 165 3.46 -22.33 -1.49
N GLU A 166 3.11 -22.44 -0.22
CA GLU A 166 2.51 -23.67 0.34
C GLU A 166 1.16 -23.98 -0.29
N THR A 167 0.28 -22.98 -0.46
CA THR A 167 -1.02 -23.21 -1.11
C THR A 167 -0.88 -23.53 -2.59
N ALA A 168 0.09 -22.94 -3.30
CA ALA A 168 0.35 -23.30 -4.70
C ALA A 168 0.85 -24.75 -4.83
N ALA A 169 1.78 -25.17 -3.96
CA ALA A 169 2.28 -26.53 -3.93
C ALA A 169 1.16 -27.55 -3.61
N ALA A 170 0.30 -27.25 -2.64
CA ALA A 170 -0.85 -28.09 -2.29
C ALA A 170 -1.87 -28.25 -3.42
N ASN A 171 -1.97 -27.24 -4.31
CA ASN A 171 -2.85 -27.27 -5.48
C ASN A 171 -2.16 -27.83 -6.75
N GLY A 172 -0.95 -28.38 -6.64
CA GLY A 172 -0.21 -28.95 -7.77
C GLY A 172 0.29 -27.91 -8.78
N VAL A 173 0.35 -26.63 -8.40
CA VAL A 173 0.82 -25.53 -9.25
C VAL A 173 2.25 -25.19 -8.87
N ALA A 174 3.19 -25.36 -9.81
CA ALA A 174 4.56 -24.87 -9.63
C ALA A 174 4.54 -23.34 -9.60
N LEU A 175 4.95 -22.74 -8.48
CA LEU A 175 5.09 -21.30 -8.38
C LEU A 175 6.35 -20.87 -9.15
N GLU A 176 6.17 -20.13 -10.25
CA GLU A 176 7.31 -19.63 -11.00
C GLU A 176 8.16 -18.70 -10.12
N LEU A 177 9.46 -18.98 -10.02
CA LEU A 177 10.44 -18.20 -9.25
C LEU A 177 10.36 -16.67 -9.51
N PRO A 178 10.13 -16.18 -10.74
CA PRO A 178 9.85 -14.77 -11.03
C PRO A 178 8.64 -14.19 -10.28
N ARG A 179 7.59 -14.99 -10.06
CA ARG A 179 6.37 -14.56 -9.35
C ARG A 179 6.63 -14.43 -7.84
N ALA A 180 7.46 -15.29 -7.27
CA ALA A 180 7.83 -15.19 -5.86
C ALA A 180 8.65 -13.93 -5.56
N ILE A 181 9.62 -13.61 -6.42
CA ILE A 181 10.48 -12.42 -6.27
C ILE A 181 9.67 -11.13 -6.41
N THR A 182 8.83 -11.05 -7.44
CA THR A 182 7.98 -9.86 -7.69
C THR A 182 6.94 -9.66 -6.60
N THR A 183 6.38 -10.74 -6.06
CA THR A 183 5.50 -10.68 -4.89
C THR A 183 6.28 -10.16 -3.69
N GLY A 184 7.43 -10.76 -3.34
CA GLY A 184 8.24 -10.30 -2.21
C GLY A 184 8.64 -8.82 -2.29
N LEU A 185 9.04 -8.34 -3.47
CA LEU A 185 9.33 -6.92 -3.71
C LEU A 185 8.09 -6.05 -3.44
N ASN A 186 6.95 -6.44 -3.97
CA ASN A 186 5.71 -5.68 -3.79
C ASN A 186 5.29 -5.63 -2.31
N GLU A 187 5.34 -6.77 -1.64
CA GLU A 187 4.86 -6.93 -0.27
C GLU A 187 5.72 -6.19 0.77
N ILE A 188 7.03 -6.05 0.54
CA ILE A 188 7.95 -5.42 1.49
C ILE A 188 8.17 -3.93 1.18
N VAL A 189 8.35 -3.59 -0.09
CA VAL A 189 8.69 -2.20 -0.49
C VAL A 189 7.47 -1.30 -0.38
N PHE A 190 6.26 -1.83 -0.62
CA PHE A 190 5.06 -1.02 -0.61
C PHE A 190 4.73 -0.45 0.80
N PRO A 191 4.72 -1.22 1.91
CA PRO A 191 4.50 -0.69 3.25
C PRO A 191 5.51 0.40 3.65
N ILE A 192 6.77 0.28 3.22
CA ILE A 192 7.81 1.30 3.41
C ILE A 192 7.42 2.59 2.69
N GLY A 193 7.13 2.48 1.38
CA GLY A 193 6.73 3.62 0.57
C GLY A 193 5.49 4.32 1.12
N CYS A 194 4.47 3.55 1.50
CA CYS A 194 3.23 4.09 2.04
C CYS A 194 3.42 4.79 3.39
N ALA A 195 4.27 4.25 4.27
CA ALA A 195 4.64 4.90 5.51
C ALA A 195 5.38 6.24 5.28
N LEU A 196 6.23 6.32 4.25
CA LEU A 196 6.87 7.57 3.85
C LEU A 196 5.88 8.59 3.28
N VAL A 197 4.89 8.16 2.48
CA VAL A 197 3.80 9.02 2.01
C VAL A 197 3.05 9.64 3.20
N VAL A 198 2.70 8.83 4.20
CA VAL A 198 2.05 9.28 5.44
C VAL A 198 2.93 10.28 6.19
N TYR A 199 4.23 10.03 6.29
CA TYR A 199 5.19 10.94 6.92
C TYR A 199 5.23 12.31 6.21
N ILE A 200 5.36 12.33 4.88
CA ILE A 200 5.41 13.57 4.10
C ILE A 200 4.10 14.34 4.28
N ALA A 201 2.96 13.65 4.20
CA ALA A 201 1.65 14.25 4.40
C ALA A 201 1.45 14.80 5.82
N LEU A 202 2.07 14.19 6.83
CA LEU A 202 2.11 14.69 8.20
C LEU A 202 2.92 15.98 8.31
N GLN A 203 4.14 16.00 7.75
CA GLN A 203 5.03 17.17 7.82
C GLN A 203 4.42 18.38 7.13
N VAL A 204 3.90 18.20 5.92
CA VAL A 204 3.25 19.29 5.20
C VAL A 204 2.03 19.80 5.96
N GLY A 205 1.25 18.90 6.59
CA GLY A 205 0.16 19.29 7.47
C GLY A 205 0.59 20.10 8.70
N ARG A 206 1.77 19.82 9.28
CA ARG A 206 2.34 20.59 10.40
C ARG A 206 2.83 21.97 9.97
N HIS A 207 3.63 22.05 8.90
CA HIS A 207 4.16 23.31 8.39
C HIS A 207 3.05 24.28 8.00
N MET A 208 2.00 23.78 7.33
CA MET A 208 0.86 24.62 6.97
C MET A 208 0.10 25.17 8.18
N ARG A 209 -0.02 24.39 9.27
CA ARG A 209 -0.64 24.86 10.51
C ARG A 209 0.15 26.00 11.14
N ILE A 210 1.48 25.90 11.16
CA ILE A 210 2.38 26.93 11.71
C ILE A 210 2.22 28.24 10.91
N ILE A 211 2.34 28.18 9.58
CA ILE A 211 2.20 29.36 8.71
C ILE A 211 0.81 30.00 8.87
N SER A 212 -0.26 29.21 8.98
CA SER A 212 -1.60 29.74 9.19
C SER A 212 -1.85 30.35 10.57
N ALA A 213 -1.03 30.00 11.57
CA ALA A 213 -1.09 30.55 12.91
C ALA A 213 -0.28 31.85 13.03
N GLU A 214 0.83 31.98 12.29
CA GLU A 214 1.62 33.21 12.19
C GLU A 214 0.93 34.30 11.35
N ALA A 215 0.07 33.91 10.40
CA ALA A 215 -0.68 34.83 9.55
C ALA A 215 -1.98 35.38 10.19
N ARG A 216 -2.24 35.07 11.47
CA ARG A 216 -3.43 35.50 12.21
C ARG A 216 -3.01 36.34 13.40
#